data_AF-A0A2K6QIA4-F1
#
_entry.id   AF-A0A2K6QIA4-F1
#
_cell.length_a   1.000
_cell.length_b   1.000
_cell.length_c   1.000
_cell.angle_alpha   90.00
_cell.angle_beta   90.00
_cell.angle_gamma   90.00
#
_symmetry.space_group_name_H-M   'P 1'
#
loop_
_entity.id
_entity.type
_entity.pdbx_description
1 polymer ?
#
loop_
_entity_poly.entity_id
_entity_poly.type
_entity_poly.pdbx_seq_one_letter_code
_entity_poly.pdbx_strand_id
1 'polypeptide(L)'
;MVCEQPEVFASACALARAFPLFTHRSGASRRLEKKTVTVEFFLVGQDNGPVEVSTLQCLTNATDGVRLAARIVDTPCNEMNTDTFLEEINKVGKELGIIPTIIRDEELKTRGFGGIYGVGKAALHPPALAVLSHTPDGATQTIAWVGKGIVYDTGGLSIKGKTTMPGMKRDCGGAAAVLGAFRAAIKQGFKDNLHAVFCLAENSVGPNATRPDDIHLLYSGKTVEINNTDAEGRLVLADGVSYACKDLGADIILDMATLTGAQGIATGKHHAAVLTNSAEWEAACVKAGRKCGDLVHPLVYCPELHFSEFTSAVADMKNSVADRDNSPSSCAGLFIASHIGFDWPGVWVHLDIAAPVHAVSVPTLYQPGLLLPPCPNRVPLWLWSCWPSSSETAVSVTQLPVCCSAQVSSSLGTEWLLCVTLPQPACPPQGALGLLYHPSPP
;
A
#
# COMPACT_ATOMS: atom_id res chain seq x y z
N MET A 1 -15.28 10.54 -17.31
CA MET A 1 -14.15 11.10 -16.53
C MET A 1 -13.33 11.95 -17.46
N VAL A 2 -13.08 13.22 -17.13
CA VAL A 2 -12.24 14.11 -17.93
C VAL A 2 -10.94 14.30 -17.16
N CYS A 3 -9.80 13.92 -17.74
CA CYS A 3 -8.49 14.03 -17.08
C CYS A 3 -7.35 14.02 -18.12
N GLU A 4 -6.14 14.33 -17.69
CA GLU A 4 -4.94 14.17 -18.53
C GLU A 4 -4.49 12.70 -18.55
N GLN A 5 -3.76 12.30 -19.60
CA GLN A 5 -3.27 10.93 -19.78
C GLN A 5 -2.49 10.38 -18.55
N PRO A 6 -1.60 11.15 -17.89
CA PRO A 6 -0.89 10.67 -16.70
C PRO A 6 -1.80 10.37 -15.50
N GLU A 7 -3.00 10.93 -15.45
CA GLU A 7 -3.92 10.85 -14.31
C GLU A 7 -4.97 9.74 -14.46
N VAL A 8 -5.04 9.10 -15.63
CA VAL A 8 -6.05 8.08 -15.95
C VAL A 8 -6.06 6.95 -14.92
N PHE A 9 -4.87 6.47 -14.55
CA PHE A 9 -4.73 5.36 -13.61
C PHE A 9 -5.23 5.73 -12.21
N ALA A 10 -4.75 6.85 -11.66
CA ALA A 10 -5.17 7.34 -10.35
C ALA A 10 -6.68 7.63 -10.32
N SER A 11 -7.22 8.23 -11.40
CA SER A 11 -8.65 8.52 -11.56
C SER A 11 -9.49 7.24 -11.59
N ALA A 12 -9.05 6.20 -12.29
CA ALA A 12 -9.73 4.90 -12.31
C ALA A 12 -9.78 4.27 -10.91
N CYS A 13 -8.65 4.25 -10.19
CA CYS A 13 -8.58 3.74 -8.83
C CYS A 13 -9.44 4.56 -7.86
N ALA A 14 -9.49 5.88 -8.01
CA ALA A 14 -10.37 6.74 -7.20
C ALA A 14 -11.86 6.46 -7.46
N LEU A 15 -12.25 6.29 -8.73
CA LEU A 15 -13.61 5.90 -9.09
C LEU A 15 -13.99 4.54 -8.53
N ALA A 16 -13.10 3.55 -8.60
CA ALA A 16 -13.36 2.20 -8.08
C ALA A 16 -13.74 2.22 -6.60
N ARG A 17 -13.07 3.07 -5.80
CA ARG A 17 -13.34 3.27 -4.37
C ARG A 17 -14.69 3.90 -4.09
N ALA A 18 -15.19 4.74 -5.01
CA ALA A 18 -16.50 5.37 -4.88
C ALA A 18 -17.67 4.37 -5.03
N PHE A 19 -17.42 3.13 -5.45
CA PHE A 19 -18.44 2.08 -5.63
C PHE A 19 -18.17 0.85 -4.73
N PRO A 20 -18.41 0.99 -3.41
CA PRO A 20 -18.18 -0.09 -2.44
C PRO A 20 -19.06 -1.31 -2.73
N LEU A 21 -18.51 -2.50 -2.49
CA LEU A 21 -19.21 -3.78 -2.70
C LEU A 21 -19.97 -4.25 -1.46
N PHE A 22 -19.52 -3.89 -0.26
CA PHE A 22 -20.10 -4.38 0.98
C PHE A 22 -21.20 -3.46 1.49
N THR A 23 -22.39 -4.00 1.79
CA THR A 23 -23.47 -3.29 2.48
C THR A 23 -24.50 -4.25 3.07
N HIS A 24 -24.88 -4.03 4.33
CA HIS A 24 -26.02 -4.71 4.98
C HIS A 24 -27.24 -3.80 5.16
N ARG A 25 -27.28 -2.63 4.49
CA ARG A 25 -28.46 -1.75 4.57
C ARG A 25 -29.66 -2.47 3.94
N SER A 26 -30.75 -2.63 4.68
CA SER A 26 -31.93 -3.41 4.25
C SER A 26 -32.55 -2.92 2.95
N GLY A 27 -32.50 -1.62 2.66
CA GLY A 27 -32.97 -1.04 1.39
C GLY A 27 -32.04 -1.28 0.19
N ALA A 28 -30.74 -1.51 0.44
CA ALA A 28 -29.75 -1.85 -0.59
C ALA A 28 -29.66 -3.36 -0.81
N SER A 29 -29.76 -4.17 0.26
CA SER A 29 -29.78 -5.64 0.20
C SER A 29 -30.99 -6.19 -0.57
N ARG A 30 -32.13 -5.47 -0.58
CA ARG A 30 -33.30 -5.80 -1.43
C ARG A 30 -33.07 -5.59 -2.93
N ARG A 31 -32.02 -4.88 -3.34
CA ARG A 31 -31.60 -4.70 -4.73
C ARG A 31 -30.39 -5.59 -5.00
N LEU A 32 -30.63 -6.89 -5.17
CA LEU A 32 -29.62 -7.89 -5.56
C LEU A 32 -29.09 -7.72 -7.00
N GLU A 33 -29.50 -6.67 -7.70
CA GLU A 33 -29.06 -6.42 -9.08
C GLU A 33 -27.61 -5.95 -9.09
N LYS A 34 -26.77 -6.72 -9.81
CA LYS A 34 -25.42 -6.29 -10.16
C LYS A 34 -25.51 -4.99 -10.97
N LYS A 35 -25.04 -3.89 -10.38
CA LYS A 35 -24.91 -2.62 -11.09
C LYS A 35 -23.59 -2.59 -11.83
N THR A 36 -23.68 -2.49 -13.15
CA THR A 36 -22.51 -2.20 -13.99
C THR A 36 -22.33 -0.70 -14.06
N VAL A 37 -21.14 -0.22 -13.70
CA VAL A 37 -20.74 1.18 -13.87
C VAL A 37 -19.77 1.23 -15.04
N THR A 38 -20.19 1.87 -16.12
CA THR A 38 -19.32 2.13 -17.28
C THR A 38 -18.65 3.48 -17.09
N VAL A 39 -17.33 3.51 -17.16
CA VAL A 39 -16.53 4.73 -17.07
C VAL A 39 -15.90 4.99 -18.43
N GLU A 40 -16.26 6.12 -19.04
CA GLU A 40 -15.61 6.61 -20.26
C GLU A 40 -14.56 7.66 -19.88
N PHE A 41 -13.36 7.56 -20.45
CA PHE A 41 -12.28 8.52 -20.27
C PHE A 41 -12.23 9.47 -21.47
N PHE A 42 -12.33 10.77 -21.18
CA PHE A 42 -12.17 11.86 -22.14
C PHE A 42 -10.87 12.56 -21.81
N LEU A 43 -9.84 12.34 -22.64
CA LEU A 43 -8.51 12.86 -22.39
C LEU A 43 -8.38 14.29 -22.89
N VAL A 44 -7.79 15.13 -22.04
CA VAL A 44 -7.47 16.53 -22.34
C VAL A 44 -5.96 16.76 -22.24
N GLY A 45 -5.47 17.83 -22.85
CA GLY A 45 -4.04 18.17 -22.87
C GLY A 45 -3.28 17.54 -24.03
N GLN A 46 -1.97 17.34 -23.85
CA GLN A 46 -1.13 16.61 -24.81
C GLN A 46 -1.47 15.11 -24.73
N ASP A 47 -1.37 14.39 -25.86
CA ASP A 47 -1.73 12.97 -25.98
C ASP A 47 -3.21 12.66 -25.69
N ASN A 48 -4.12 13.44 -26.27
CA ASN A 48 -5.59 13.28 -26.18
C ASN A 48 -6.18 12.19 -27.09
N GLY A 49 -5.36 11.24 -27.56
CA GLY A 49 -5.81 10.10 -28.36
C GLY A 49 -6.66 9.11 -27.55
N PRO A 50 -7.24 8.07 -28.18
CA PRO A 50 -7.98 7.05 -27.42
C PRO A 50 -7.04 6.28 -26.48
N VAL A 51 -7.54 5.93 -25.29
CA VAL A 51 -6.82 5.04 -24.36
C VAL A 51 -6.66 3.67 -24.99
N GLU A 52 -5.43 3.14 -25.01
CA GLU A 52 -5.16 1.81 -25.55
C GLU A 52 -5.97 0.72 -24.83
N VAL A 53 -6.39 -0.32 -25.57
CA VAL A 53 -7.15 -1.45 -25.02
C VAL A 53 -6.38 -2.18 -23.92
N SER A 54 -5.07 -2.32 -24.08
CA SER A 54 -4.15 -2.87 -23.07
C SER A 54 -4.18 -2.08 -21.76
N THR A 55 -4.22 -0.75 -21.86
CA THR A 55 -4.34 0.15 -20.71
C THR A 55 -5.71 0.00 -20.06
N LEU A 56 -6.79 -0.02 -20.83
CA LEU A 56 -8.14 -0.24 -20.28
C LEU A 56 -8.26 -1.58 -19.53
N GLN A 57 -7.67 -2.66 -20.07
CA GLN A 57 -7.62 -3.96 -19.39
C GLN A 57 -6.84 -3.88 -18.08
N CYS A 58 -5.69 -3.19 -18.07
CA CYS A 58 -4.93 -2.94 -16.86
C CYS A 58 -5.75 -2.18 -15.80
N LEU A 59 -6.48 -1.12 -16.21
CA LEU A 59 -7.37 -0.37 -15.32
C LEU A 59 -8.48 -1.26 -14.77
N THR A 60 -9.13 -2.11 -15.58
CA THR A 60 -10.13 -3.06 -15.10
C THR A 60 -9.55 -4.03 -14.06
N ASN A 61 -8.40 -4.63 -14.34
CA ASN A 61 -7.74 -5.55 -13.41
C ASN A 61 -7.36 -4.87 -12.09
N ALA A 62 -6.83 -3.66 -12.15
CA ALA A 62 -6.47 -2.87 -10.97
C ALA A 62 -7.72 -2.47 -10.16
N THR A 63 -8.74 -1.92 -10.80
CA THR A 63 -9.98 -1.47 -10.13
C THR A 63 -10.76 -2.62 -9.49
N ASP A 64 -10.79 -3.80 -10.11
CA ASP A 64 -11.30 -5.01 -9.48
C ASP A 64 -10.52 -5.36 -8.20
N GLY A 65 -9.18 -5.30 -8.25
CA GLY A 65 -8.31 -5.52 -7.10
C GLY A 65 -8.57 -4.53 -5.97
N VAL A 66 -8.73 -3.24 -6.29
CA VAL A 66 -9.11 -2.19 -5.33
C VAL A 66 -10.43 -2.52 -4.64
N ARG A 67 -11.46 -2.87 -5.42
CA ARG A 67 -12.80 -3.16 -4.87
C ARG A 67 -12.83 -4.47 -4.10
N LEU A 68 -12.03 -5.46 -4.49
CA LEU A 68 -11.82 -6.70 -3.75
C LEU A 68 -11.23 -6.41 -2.36
N ALA A 69 -10.14 -5.65 -2.30
CA ALA A 69 -9.50 -5.28 -1.04
C ALA A 69 -10.46 -4.49 -0.14
N ALA A 70 -11.13 -3.47 -0.69
CA ALA A 70 -12.12 -2.67 0.05
C ALA A 70 -13.28 -3.51 0.58
N ARG A 71 -13.80 -4.46 -0.20
CA ARG A 71 -14.85 -5.37 0.25
C ARG A 71 -14.42 -6.17 1.48
N ILE A 72 -13.24 -6.78 1.43
CA ILE A 72 -12.71 -7.60 2.52
C ILE A 72 -12.58 -6.76 3.80
N VAL A 73 -11.98 -5.57 3.68
CA VAL A 73 -11.78 -4.62 4.79
C VAL A 73 -13.10 -4.11 5.38
N ASP A 74 -14.13 -3.94 4.55
CA ASP A 74 -15.44 -3.47 4.98
C ASP A 74 -16.34 -4.59 5.54
N THR A 75 -16.11 -5.85 5.20
CA THR A 75 -16.88 -6.98 5.77
C THR A 75 -16.55 -7.12 7.26
N PRO A 76 -17.56 -7.21 8.16
CA PRO A 76 -17.33 -7.34 9.59
C PRO A 76 -16.77 -8.73 9.93
N CYS A 77 -16.03 -8.82 11.03
CA CYS A 77 -15.28 -10.04 11.40
C CYS A 77 -16.16 -11.27 11.66
N ASN A 78 -17.44 -11.10 12.00
CA ASN A 78 -18.38 -12.22 12.10
C ASN A 78 -18.70 -12.89 10.74
N GLU A 79 -18.38 -12.22 9.62
CA GLU A 79 -18.48 -12.74 8.25
C GLU A 79 -17.10 -12.90 7.60
N MET A 80 -16.14 -12.02 7.90
CA MET A 80 -14.75 -12.07 7.45
C MET A 80 -13.84 -12.51 8.59
N ASN A 81 -13.78 -13.82 8.84
CA ASN A 81 -12.86 -14.45 9.78
C ASN A 81 -11.71 -15.12 9.00
N THR A 82 -10.80 -15.84 9.69
CA THR A 82 -9.65 -16.47 9.00
C THR A 82 -10.09 -17.51 7.98
N ASP A 83 -11.18 -18.25 8.23
CA ASP A 83 -11.70 -19.26 7.30
C ASP A 83 -12.26 -18.64 6.03
N THR A 84 -13.10 -17.60 6.18
CA THR A 84 -13.68 -16.93 5.02
C THR A 84 -12.65 -16.08 4.26
N PHE A 85 -11.60 -15.59 4.92
CA PHE A 85 -10.47 -14.99 4.22
C PHE A 85 -9.72 -16.04 3.38
N LEU A 86 -9.48 -17.25 3.92
CA LEU A 86 -8.90 -18.36 3.14
C LEU A 86 -9.79 -18.72 1.93
N GLU A 87 -11.11 -18.64 2.06
CA GLU A 87 -12.02 -18.80 0.90
C GLU A 87 -11.81 -17.72 -0.15
N GLU A 88 -11.58 -16.46 0.23
CA GLU A 88 -11.25 -15.38 -0.71
C GLU A 88 -9.92 -15.63 -1.43
N ILE A 89 -8.90 -16.10 -0.71
CA ILE A 89 -7.61 -16.50 -1.31
C ILE A 89 -7.82 -17.65 -2.29
N ASN A 90 -8.61 -18.66 -1.94
CA ASN A 90 -8.95 -19.78 -2.83
C ASN A 90 -9.73 -19.33 -4.07
N LYS A 91 -10.67 -18.37 -3.95
CA LYS A 91 -11.41 -17.82 -5.09
C LYS A 91 -10.47 -17.14 -6.08
N VAL A 92 -9.54 -16.30 -5.59
CA VAL A 92 -8.53 -15.66 -6.43
C VAL A 92 -7.56 -16.68 -7.02
N GLY A 93 -7.09 -17.65 -6.22
CA GLY A 93 -6.26 -18.75 -6.70
C GLY A 93 -6.92 -19.50 -7.87
N LYS A 94 -8.18 -19.90 -7.71
CA LYS A 94 -8.96 -20.56 -8.77
C LYS A 94 -9.11 -19.70 -10.03
N GLU A 95 -9.33 -18.40 -9.88
CA GLU A 95 -9.40 -17.45 -11.01
C GLU A 95 -8.07 -17.37 -11.78
N LEU A 96 -6.94 -17.50 -11.09
CA LEU A 96 -5.60 -17.42 -11.66
C LEU A 96 -5.02 -18.79 -12.05
N GLY A 97 -5.71 -19.90 -11.73
CA GLY A 97 -5.17 -21.26 -11.90
C GLY A 97 -4.07 -21.64 -10.90
N ILE A 98 -4.02 -20.99 -9.74
CA ILE A 98 -3.02 -21.18 -8.67
C ILE A 98 -3.69 -21.86 -7.48
N ILE A 99 -3.12 -22.97 -7.00
CA ILE A 99 -3.56 -23.65 -5.79
C ILE A 99 -2.80 -23.05 -4.59
N PRO A 100 -3.50 -22.50 -3.57
CA PRO A 100 -2.82 -21.95 -2.40
C PRO A 100 -2.15 -23.05 -1.56
N THR A 101 -0.95 -22.77 -1.07
CA THR A 101 -0.37 -23.55 0.05
C THR A 101 -0.91 -22.98 1.35
N ILE A 102 -1.39 -23.82 2.27
CA ILE A 102 -2.00 -23.39 3.54
C ILE A 102 -1.35 -24.19 4.69
N ILE A 103 -0.84 -23.46 5.69
CA ILE A 103 -0.31 -23.98 6.96
C ILE A 103 -1.23 -23.45 8.05
N ARG A 104 -1.95 -24.31 8.78
CA ARG A 104 -3.05 -23.87 9.66
C ARG A 104 -2.98 -24.51 11.04
N ASP A 105 -3.38 -23.73 12.05
CA ASP A 105 -3.58 -24.20 13.43
C ASP A 105 -2.36 -24.92 14.03
N GLU A 106 -2.50 -26.15 14.53
CA GLU A 106 -1.39 -26.91 15.13
C GLU A 106 -0.24 -27.21 14.16
N GLU A 107 -0.47 -27.15 12.84
CA GLU A 107 0.64 -27.25 11.87
C GLU A 107 1.57 -26.03 11.98
N LEU A 108 1.04 -24.82 12.20
CA LEU A 108 1.86 -23.62 12.41
C LEU A 108 2.78 -23.81 13.62
N LYS A 109 2.21 -24.27 14.74
CA LYS A 109 2.96 -24.56 15.97
C LYS A 109 4.04 -25.60 15.75
N THR A 110 3.69 -26.72 15.10
CA THR A 110 4.61 -27.84 14.85
C THR A 110 5.76 -27.43 13.93
N ARG A 111 5.48 -26.56 12.95
CA ARG A 111 6.49 -26.03 12.01
C ARG A 111 7.25 -24.81 12.52
N GLY A 112 6.99 -24.36 13.75
CA GLY A 112 7.73 -23.26 14.39
C GLY A 112 7.25 -21.84 14.07
N PHE A 113 6.04 -21.67 13.53
CA PHE A 113 5.40 -20.36 13.30
C PHE A 113 4.80 -19.81 14.61
N GLY A 114 5.64 -19.63 15.62
CA GLY A 114 5.18 -19.22 16.96
C GLY A 114 4.65 -17.79 17.03
N GLY A 115 4.98 -16.92 16.08
CA GLY A 115 4.38 -15.59 15.96
C GLY A 115 2.91 -15.68 15.56
N ILE A 116 2.63 -16.26 14.39
CA ILE A 116 1.26 -16.39 13.85
C ILE A 116 0.40 -17.27 14.77
N TYR A 117 0.90 -18.44 15.17
CA TYR A 117 0.17 -19.34 16.08
C TYR A 117 -0.09 -18.67 17.42
N GLY A 118 0.93 -18.04 18.01
CA GLY A 118 0.82 -17.37 19.30
C GLY A 118 -0.24 -16.27 19.31
N VAL A 119 -0.32 -15.48 18.24
CA VAL A 119 -1.34 -14.42 18.12
C VAL A 119 -2.75 -15.02 17.97
N GLY A 120 -2.94 -16.03 17.11
CA GLY A 120 -4.27 -16.53 16.78
C GLY A 120 -4.84 -17.65 17.65
N LYS A 121 -4.04 -18.30 18.50
CA LYS A 121 -4.43 -19.52 19.27
C LYS A 121 -5.64 -19.35 20.22
N ALA A 122 -6.07 -18.13 20.51
CA ALA A 122 -7.23 -17.85 21.37
C ALA A 122 -8.54 -17.67 20.59
N ALA A 123 -8.47 -17.53 19.27
CA ALA A 123 -9.63 -17.29 18.43
C ALA A 123 -10.43 -18.59 18.19
N LEU A 124 -11.72 -18.42 17.85
CA LEU A 124 -12.56 -19.55 17.44
C LEU A 124 -12.14 -20.11 16.08
N HIS A 125 -11.82 -19.21 15.14
CA HIS A 125 -11.32 -19.56 13.82
C HIS A 125 -9.79 -19.55 13.86
N PRO A 126 -9.12 -20.68 13.60
CA PRO A 126 -7.70 -20.81 13.88
C PRO A 126 -6.84 -19.97 12.93
N PRO A 127 -5.61 -19.62 13.33
CA PRO A 127 -4.67 -18.89 12.50
C PRO A 127 -4.18 -19.73 11.31
N ALA A 128 -3.75 -19.05 10.24
CA ALA A 128 -3.19 -19.68 9.05
C ALA A 128 -2.12 -18.80 8.38
N LEU A 129 -1.08 -19.44 7.84
CA LEU A 129 -0.26 -18.86 6.78
C LEU A 129 -0.76 -19.42 5.45
N ALA A 130 -1.10 -18.56 4.51
CA ALA A 130 -1.47 -18.97 3.15
C ALA A 130 -0.56 -18.34 2.11
N VAL A 131 -0.27 -19.05 1.03
CA VAL A 131 0.64 -18.60 -0.02
C VAL A 131 0.08 -18.87 -1.40
N LEU A 132 0.00 -17.84 -2.24
CA LEU A 132 -0.20 -17.96 -3.69
C LEU A 132 1.15 -17.75 -4.39
N SER A 133 1.51 -18.63 -5.32
CA SER A 133 2.81 -18.59 -6.02
C SER A 133 2.61 -18.57 -7.53
N HIS A 134 3.11 -17.53 -8.19
CA HIS A 134 3.26 -17.44 -9.64
C HIS A 134 4.74 -17.63 -9.99
N THR A 135 5.05 -18.68 -10.75
CA THR A 135 6.43 -19.07 -11.08
C THR A 135 6.54 -19.36 -12.58
N PRO A 136 6.60 -18.31 -13.42
CA PRO A 136 6.64 -18.47 -14.87
C PRO A 136 8.03 -18.94 -15.33
N ASP A 137 8.07 -19.67 -16.45
CA ASP A 137 9.33 -20.06 -17.08
C ASP A 137 10.17 -18.83 -17.45
N GLY A 138 11.46 -18.88 -17.13
CA GLY A 138 12.41 -17.80 -17.45
C GLY A 138 12.42 -16.64 -16.45
N ALA A 139 11.70 -16.74 -15.32
CA ALA A 139 11.83 -15.80 -14.21
C ALA A 139 13.28 -15.67 -13.75
N THR A 140 13.72 -14.43 -13.53
CA THR A 140 15.11 -14.13 -13.13
C THR A 140 15.22 -13.59 -11.70
N GLN A 141 14.09 -13.15 -11.15
CA GLN A 141 13.99 -12.62 -9.80
C GLN A 141 12.84 -13.29 -9.04
N THR A 142 12.97 -13.37 -7.72
CA THR A 142 11.92 -13.85 -6.83
C THR A 142 11.44 -12.76 -5.88
N ILE A 143 10.15 -12.43 -5.97
CA ILE A 143 9.53 -11.35 -5.20
C ILE A 143 8.47 -11.96 -4.28
N ALA A 144 8.43 -11.51 -3.03
CA ALA A 144 7.38 -11.86 -2.09
C ALA A 144 6.66 -10.61 -1.57
N TRP A 145 5.33 -10.65 -1.62
CA TRP A 145 4.43 -9.69 -0.98
C TRP A 145 3.80 -10.33 0.25
N VAL A 146 4.08 -9.78 1.42
CA VAL A 146 3.64 -10.34 2.71
C VAL A 146 2.60 -9.41 3.33
N GLY A 147 1.40 -9.91 3.59
CA GLY A 147 0.30 -9.09 4.12
C GLY A 147 -0.08 -9.45 5.55
N LYS A 148 -0.22 -8.43 6.41
CA LYS A 148 -0.87 -8.58 7.74
C LYS A 148 -2.35 -8.85 7.54
N GLY A 149 -2.81 -10.02 8.00
CA GLY A 149 -4.19 -10.49 7.89
C GLY A 149 -4.87 -10.67 9.24
N ILE A 150 -4.79 -9.67 10.12
CA ILE A 150 -5.50 -9.72 11.39
C ILE A 150 -6.98 -9.41 11.15
N VAL A 151 -7.82 -10.44 11.09
CA VAL A 151 -9.24 -10.30 10.70
C VAL A 151 -10.07 -9.52 11.72
N TYR A 152 -9.63 -9.53 12.98
CA TYR A 152 -10.08 -8.62 14.02
C TYR A 152 -9.02 -8.50 15.11
N ASP A 153 -8.85 -7.28 15.63
CA ASP A 153 -7.88 -6.99 16.67
C ASP A 153 -8.56 -6.43 17.92
N THR A 154 -8.70 -7.25 18.96
CA THR A 154 -9.16 -6.77 20.28
C THR A 154 -8.03 -6.15 21.09
N GLY A 155 -6.78 -6.31 20.64
CA GLY A 155 -5.54 -6.09 21.37
C GLY A 155 -5.08 -7.23 22.26
N GLY A 156 -5.78 -8.38 22.23
CA GLY A 156 -5.51 -9.50 23.14
C GLY A 156 -5.68 -9.07 24.61
N LEU A 157 -4.82 -9.58 25.50
CA LEU A 157 -4.86 -9.23 26.93
C LEU A 157 -4.45 -7.78 27.22
N SER A 158 -3.68 -7.14 26.34
CA SER A 158 -3.48 -5.69 26.23
C SER A 158 -4.68 -5.02 25.55
N ILE A 159 -5.88 -5.25 26.10
CA ILE A 159 -7.16 -4.96 25.44
C ILE A 159 -7.29 -3.49 25.02
N LYS A 160 -7.76 -3.29 23.79
CA LYS A 160 -8.09 -1.95 23.28
C LYS A 160 -9.25 -1.33 24.06
N GLY A 161 -9.19 -0.03 24.26
CA GLY A 161 -10.28 0.74 24.87
C GLY A 161 -11.53 0.77 24.00
N LYS A 162 -12.65 1.16 24.63
CA LYS A 162 -13.98 1.23 23.99
C LYS A 162 -14.01 2.02 22.68
N THR A 163 -13.17 3.05 22.54
CA THR A 163 -13.14 3.95 21.38
C THR A 163 -12.08 3.58 20.34
N THR A 164 -11.09 2.76 20.70
CA THR A 164 -10.00 2.39 19.79
C THR A 164 -10.21 1.01 19.14
N MET A 165 -11.05 0.16 19.73
CA MET A 165 -11.43 -1.13 19.15
C MET A 165 -12.40 -1.03 17.94
N PRO A 166 -13.39 -0.12 17.89
CA PRO A 166 -14.24 0.01 16.71
C PRO A 166 -13.43 0.36 15.47
N GLY A 167 -13.61 -0.44 14.42
CA GLY A 167 -12.87 -0.30 13.16
C GLY A 167 -11.74 -1.33 12.98
N MET A 168 -11.41 -2.13 13.99
CA MET A 168 -10.36 -3.15 13.92
C MET A 168 -10.68 -4.35 13.01
N LYS A 169 -11.89 -4.44 12.43
CA LYS A 169 -12.15 -5.32 11.27
C LYS A 169 -11.23 -5.00 10.07
N ARG A 170 -10.71 -3.77 10.02
CA ARG A 170 -9.84 -3.28 8.94
C ARG A 170 -8.40 -3.75 9.10
N ASP A 171 -8.07 -4.45 10.18
CA ASP A 171 -6.70 -4.81 10.52
C ASP A 171 -6.11 -5.95 9.66
N CYS A 172 -6.92 -6.44 8.71
CA CYS A 172 -6.53 -7.34 7.63
C CYS A 172 -6.25 -6.59 6.30
N GLY A 173 -6.21 -5.25 6.33
CA GLY A 173 -6.07 -4.41 5.15
C GLY A 173 -4.79 -4.65 4.35
N GLY A 174 -3.69 -5.01 5.02
CA GLY A 174 -2.42 -5.39 4.37
C GLY A 174 -2.58 -6.64 3.51
N ALA A 175 -3.11 -7.73 4.08
CA ALA A 175 -3.40 -8.97 3.35
C ALA A 175 -4.43 -8.75 2.22
N ALA A 176 -5.47 -7.95 2.46
CA ALA A 176 -6.47 -7.64 1.46
C ALA A 176 -5.88 -6.88 0.26
N ALA A 177 -5.00 -5.90 0.54
CA ALA A 177 -4.29 -5.15 -0.49
C ALA A 177 -3.33 -6.04 -1.28
N VAL A 178 -2.56 -6.90 -0.62
CA VAL A 178 -1.68 -7.89 -1.27
C VAL A 178 -2.47 -8.83 -2.18
N LEU A 179 -3.63 -9.33 -1.73
CA LEU A 179 -4.48 -10.23 -2.53
C LEU A 179 -4.98 -9.55 -3.81
N GLY A 180 -5.46 -8.31 -3.69
CA GLY A 180 -5.89 -7.52 -4.83
C GLY A 180 -4.73 -7.17 -5.78
N ALA A 181 -3.54 -6.87 -5.25
CA ALA A 181 -2.33 -6.57 -6.02
C ALA A 181 -1.90 -7.77 -6.83
N PHE A 182 -1.81 -8.91 -6.16
CA PHE A 182 -1.37 -10.16 -6.74
C PHE A 182 -2.29 -10.54 -7.90
N ARG A 183 -3.61 -10.50 -7.69
CA ARG A 183 -4.58 -10.75 -8.76
C ARG A 183 -4.37 -9.84 -9.97
N ALA A 184 -4.23 -8.53 -9.76
CA ALA A 184 -4.05 -7.58 -10.85
C ALA A 184 -2.72 -7.79 -11.59
N ALA A 185 -1.63 -8.06 -10.87
CA ALA A 185 -0.31 -8.30 -11.44
C ALA A 185 -0.26 -9.57 -12.29
N ILE A 186 -0.79 -10.70 -11.79
CA ILE A 186 -0.79 -11.97 -12.53
C ILE A 186 -1.66 -11.87 -13.78
N LYS A 187 -2.84 -11.23 -13.70
CA LYS A 187 -3.67 -10.97 -14.87
C LYS A 187 -3.02 -10.07 -15.93
N GLN A 188 -2.05 -9.25 -15.52
CA GLN A 188 -1.30 -8.40 -16.44
C GLN A 188 -0.03 -9.09 -17.01
N GLY A 189 0.14 -10.38 -16.73
CA GLY A 189 1.19 -11.19 -17.32
C GLY A 189 2.56 -10.95 -16.69
N PHE A 190 2.61 -10.82 -15.36
CA PHE A 190 3.84 -10.68 -14.58
C PHE A 190 4.90 -11.72 -14.97
N LYS A 191 6.17 -11.28 -15.11
CA LYS A 191 7.23 -12.04 -15.79
C LYS A 191 8.23 -12.74 -14.87
N ASP A 192 8.31 -12.33 -13.61
CA ASP A 192 9.20 -12.93 -12.62
C ASP A 192 8.42 -13.77 -11.60
N ASN A 193 9.13 -14.45 -10.69
CA ASN A 193 8.46 -15.18 -9.62
C ASN A 193 7.81 -14.17 -8.67
N LEU A 194 6.52 -14.36 -8.39
CA LEU A 194 5.80 -13.55 -7.43
C LEU A 194 5.04 -14.44 -6.46
N HIS A 195 5.27 -14.23 -5.18
CA HIS A 195 4.57 -14.90 -4.10
C HIS A 195 3.74 -13.89 -3.30
N ALA A 196 2.49 -14.23 -3.00
CA ALA A 196 1.68 -13.50 -2.04
C ALA A 196 1.49 -14.36 -0.78
N VAL A 197 2.05 -13.89 0.34
CA VAL A 197 2.02 -14.55 1.65
C VAL A 197 1.04 -13.82 2.56
N PHE A 198 0.07 -14.55 3.10
CA PHE A 198 -1.01 -14.00 3.93
C PHE A 198 -0.85 -14.53 5.36
N CYS A 199 -0.61 -13.62 6.31
CA CYS A 199 -0.44 -13.95 7.72
C CYS A 199 -1.77 -13.75 8.44
N LEU A 200 -2.62 -14.79 8.48
CA LEU A 200 -4.00 -14.71 8.95
C LEU A 200 -4.12 -15.12 10.43
N ALA A 201 -4.69 -14.25 11.24
CA ALA A 201 -5.06 -14.55 12.62
C ALA A 201 -6.19 -13.65 13.08
N GLU A 202 -6.85 -13.99 14.19
CA GLU A 202 -7.67 -13.06 14.96
C GLU A 202 -7.02 -12.87 16.33
N ASN A 203 -6.75 -11.63 16.73
CA ASN A 203 -6.15 -11.33 18.04
C ASN A 203 -7.26 -11.22 19.07
N SER A 204 -7.66 -12.37 19.62
CA SER A 204 -8.80 -12.50 20.54
C SER A 204 -8.37 -12.61 22.01
N VAL A 205 -9.32 -12.33 22.92
CA VAL A 205 -9.17 -12.59 24.35
C VAL A 205 -9.76 -13.96 24.70
N GLY A 206 -9.00 -14.77 25.41
CA GLY A 206 -9.46 -16.07 25.91
C GLY A 206 -8.46 -16.72 26.86
N PRO A 207 -8.79 -17.88 27.46
CA PRO A 207 -7.89 -18.58 28.38
C PRO A 207 -6.53 -18.96 27.76
N ASN A 208 -6.54 -19.18 26.45
CA ASN A 208 -5.36 -19.53 25.65
C ASN A 208 -4.67 -18.30 25.05
N ALA A 209 -5.11 -17.07 25.34
CA ALA A 209 -4.48 -15.87 24.80
C ALA A 209 -3.03 -15.76 25.24
N THR A 210 -2.21 -15.24 24.33
CA THR A 210 -0.85 -14.81 24.64
C THR A 210 -0.89 -13.77 25.73
N ARG A 211 0.03 -13.88 26.68
CA ARG A 211 0.16 -12.98 27.83
C ARG A 211 1.35 -12.06 27.62
N PRO A 212 1.29 -10.83 28.15
CA PRO A 212 2.52 -10.15 28.51
C PRO A 212 3.37 -11.09 29.39
N ASP A 213 4.68 -11.10 29.15
CA ASP A 213 5.71 -11.99 29.70
C ASP A 213 5.82 -13.38 29.06
N ASP A 214 4.89 -13.80 28.17
CA ASP A 214 5.11 -15.01 27.37
C ASP A 214 6.33 -14.80 26.43
N ILE A 215 7.12 -15.85 26.22
CA ILE A 215 8.22 -15.84 25.23
C ILE A 215 7.83 -16.74 24.07
N HIS A 216 7.79 -16.17 22.87
CA HIS A 216 7.48 -16.90 21.64
C HIS A 216 8.76 -17.22 20.86
N LEU A 217 8.91 -18.45 20.38
CA LEU A 217 9.90 -18.82 19.37
C LEU A 217 9.29 -18.60 17.98
N LEU A 218 9.77 -17.60 17.24
CA LEU A 218 9.28 -17.29 15.89
C LEU A 218 9.94 -18.18 14.83
N TYR A 219 9.40 -18.17 13.61
CA TYR A 219 9.88 -18.96 12.46
C TYR A 219 11.33 -18.62 12.06
N SER A 220 11.74 -17.38 12.33
CA SER A 220 13.14 -16.96 12.20
C SER A 220 14.12 -17.79 13.05
N GLY A 221 13.65 -18.42 14.13
CA GLY A 221 14.46 -19.06 15.17
C GLY A 221 14.75 -18.14 16.36
N LYS A 222 14.35 -16.86 16.30
CA LYS A 222 14.51 -15.88 17.38
C LYS A 222 13.39 -15.99 18.41
N THR A 223 13.74 -15.73 19.66
CA THR A 223 12.83 -15.65 20.80
C THR A 223 12.36 -14.22 21.04
N VAL A 224 11.07 -14.04 21.28
CA VAL A 224 10.44 -12.73 21.50
C VAL A 224 9.65 -12.74 22.80
N GLU A 225 10.08 -11.92 23.76
CA GLU A 225 9.33 -11.62 24.98
C GLU A 225 8.17 -10.68 24.63
N ILE A 226 6.94 -11.11 24.87
CA ILE A 226 5.76 -10.32 24.58
C ILE A 226 5.55 -9.34 25.73
N ASN A 227 5.74 -8.03 25.49
CA ASN A 227 5.41 -6.99 26.47
C ASN A 227 4.12 -6.22 26.13
N ASN A 228 3.57 -6.43 24.93
CA ASN A 228 2.29 -5.86 24.52
C ASN A 228 1.59 -6.77 23.49
N THR A 229 0.44 -7.34 23.83
CA THR A 229 -0.28 -8.24 22.91
C THR A 229 -1.03 -7.50 21.79
N ASP A 230 -1.11 -6.17 21.86
CA ASP A 230 -1.63 -5.26 20.82
C ASP A 230 -0.55 -4.85 19.80
N ALA A 231 0.65 -5.42 19.92
CA ALA A 231 1.72 -5.34 18.94
C ALA A 231 1.89 -6.69 18.23
N GLU A 232 0.76 -7.26 17.80
CA GLU A 232 0.62 -8.59 17.20
C GLU A 232 0.98 -8.62 15.71
N GLY A 233 0.64 -7.56 14.96
CA GLY A 233 0.83 -7.53 13.52
C GLY A 233 2.27 -7.76 13.06
N ARG A 234 3.23 -7.26 13.84
CA ARG A 234 4.67 -7.45 13.57
C ARG A 234 5.14 -8.87 13.89
N LEU A 235 4.49 -9.58 14.83
CA LEU A 235 4.79 -10.99 15.14
C LEU A 235 4.36 -11.89 14.00
N VAL A 236 3.15 -11.67 13.47
CA VAL A 236 2.64 -12.47 12.35
C VAL A 236 3.42 -12.18 11.06
N LEU A 237 3.80 -10.92 10.82
CA LEU A 237 4.62 -10.54 9.69
C LEU A 237 6.05 -11.05 9.79
N ALA A 238 6.66 -11.04 10.98
CA ALA A 238 8.00 -11.57 11.21
C ALA A 238 8.12 -13.03 10.74
N ASP A 239 7.13 -13.87 11.06
CA ASP A 239 7.03 -15.24 10.57
C ASP A 239 6.86 -15.27 9.04
N GLY A 240 5.98 -14.42 8.48
CA GLY A 240 5.73 -14.34 7.04
C GLY A 240 6.95 -13.92 6.21
N VAL A 241 7.69 -12.89 6.63
CA VAL A 241 8.92 -12.43 5.94
C VAL A 241 10.05 -13.44 6.10
N SER A 242 10.12 -14.13 7.26
CA SER A 242 11.09 -15.20 7.48
C SER A 242 10.82 -16.38 6.54
N TYR A 243 9.55 -16.76 6.36
CA TYR A 243 9.14 -17.79 5.41
C TYR A 243 9.43 -17.37 3.96
N ALA A 244 9.12 -16.13 3.59
CA ALA A 244 9.44 -15.59 2.28
C ALA A 244 10.95 -15.63 1.98
N CYS A 245 11.78 -15.33 2.97
CA CYS A 245 13.23 -15.39 2.83
C CYS A 245 13.75 -16.84 2.76
N LYS A 246 13.35 -17.71 3.70
CA LYS A 246 13.95 -19.05 3.88
C LYS A 246 13.40 -20.09 2.92
N ASP A 247 12.10 -20.09 2.69
CA ASP A 247 11.39 -21.17 1.98
C ASP A 247 11.08 -20.78 0.53
N LEU A 248 10.80 -19.50 0.28
CA LEU A 248 10.50 -19.01 -1.06
C LEU A 248 11.73 -18.47 -1.79
N GLY A 249 12.84 -18.23 -1.07
CA GLY A 249 14.08 -17.71 -1.67
C GLY A 249 13.88 -16.34 -2.32
N ALA A 250 13.03 -15.49 -1.75
CA ALA A 250 12.76 -14.16 -2.30
C ALA A 250 14.03 -13.30 -2.27
N ASP A 251 14.28 -12.55 -3.35
CA ASP A 251 15.31 -11.51 -3.45
C ASP A 251 14.78 -10.14 -2.98
N ILE A 252 13.47 -9.95 -3.12
CA ILE A 252 12.75 -8.74 -2.72
C ILE A 252 11.55 -9.15 -1.87
N ILE A 253 11.47 -8.60 -0.67
CA ILE A 253 10.35 -8.80 0.25
C ILE A 253 9.69 -7.45 0.50
N LEU A 254 8.45 -7.31 0.06
CA LEU A 254 7.59 -6.18 0.44
C LEU A 254 6.55 -6.69 1.43
N ASP A 255 6.49 -6.11 2.62
CA ASP A 255 5.42 -6.37 3.56
C ASP A 255 4.51 -5.15 3.74
N MET A 256 3.22 -5.41 3.91
CA MET A 256 2.18 -4.38 4.01
C MET A 256 1.25 -4.67 5.19
N ALA A 257 1.04 -3.65 6.01
CA ALA A 257 0.23 -3.78 7.21
C ALA A 257 -0.47 -2.50 7.64
N THR A 258 -1.64 -2.65 8.25
CA THR A 258 -2.22 -1.65 9.14
C THR A 258 -1.53 -1.78 10.50
N LEU A 259 -0.29 -1.31 10.62
CA LEU A 259 0.58 -1.76 11.72
C LEU A 259 0.50 -0.86 12.95
N THR A 260 0.60 0.45 12.80
CA THR A 260 0.74 1.36 13.94
C THR A 260 -0.20 2.55 13.89
N GLY A 261 -0.77 2.92 15.04
CA GLY A 261 -1.44 4.22 15.18
C GLY A 261 -0.48 5.40 14.97
N ALA A 262 0.81 5.20 15.27
CA ALA A 262 1.86 6.19 15.08
C ALA A 262 2.11 6.56 13.61
N GLN A 263 1.79 5.69 12.65
CA GLN A 263 1.90 6.00 11.23
C GLN A 263 1.05 7.23 10.89
N GLY A 264 -0.19 7.28 11.41
CA GLY A 264 -1.09 8.40 11.17
C GLY A 264 -0.61 9.73 11.79
N ILE A 265 0.24 9.66 12.81
CA ILE A 265 0.90 10.83 13.40
C ILE A 265 2.09 11.26 12.54
N ALA A 266 2.90 10.31 12.08
CA ALA A 266 4.12 10.57 11.31
C ALA A 266 3.86 11.05 9.88
N THR A 267 3.01 10.36 9.12
CA THR A 267 2.79 10.63 7.68
C THR A 267 1.35 11.04 7.36
N GLY A 268 0.48 11.12 8.37
CA GLY A 268 -0.91 11.55 8.21
C GLY A 268 -1.84 10.47 7.66
N LYS A 269 -3.06 10.87 7.29
CA LYS A 269 -4.16 9.96 6.91
C LYS A 269 -4.12 9.45 5.47
N HIS A 270 -3.37 10.13 4.60
CA HIS A 270 -3.39 9.88 3.16
C HIS A 270 -2.08 9.34 2.60
N HIS A 271 -0.99 9.41 3.37
CA HIS A 271 0.29 8.84 2.97
C HIS A 271 0.55 7.59 3.80
N ALA A 272 0.71 6.45 3.13
CA ALA A 272 1.34 5.29 3.74
C ALA A 272 2.78 5.64 4.12
N ALA A 273 3.27 5.00 5.18
CA ALA A 273 4.63 5.15 5.62
C ALA A 273 5.49 4.02 5.02
N VAL A 274 6.54 4.37 4.27
CA VAL A 274 7.50 3.39 3.75
C VAL A 274 8.77 3.39 4.60
N LEU A 275 9.27 2.19 4.90
CA LEU A 275 10.55 1.97 5.58
C LEU A 275 11.29 0.87 4.83
N THR A 276 12.54 1.11 4.41
CA THR A 276 13.27 0.16 3.58
C THR A 276 14.77 0.24 3.80
N ASN A 277 15.48 -0.86 3.55
CA ASN A 277 16.94 -0.91 3.52
C ASN A 277 17.54 -0.38 2.20
N SER A 278 16.73 0.13 1.27
CA SER A 278 17.18 0.59 -0.04
C SER A 278 16.61 1.96 -0.41
N ALA A 279 17.49 2.95 -0.56
CA ALA A 279 17.13 4.30 -1.01
C ALA A 279 16.49 4.32 -2.41
N GLU A 280 16.86 3.37 -3.27
CA GLU A 280 16.27 3.22 -4.59
C GLU A 280 14.79 2.82 -4.50
N TRP A 281 14.49 1.81 -3.68
CA TRP A 281 13.13 1.33 -3.49
C TRP A 281 12.26 2.32 -2.73
N GLU A 282 12.84 3.09 -1.80
CA GLU A 282 12.16 4.20 -1.14
C GLU A 282 11.65 5.21 -2.19
N ALA A 283 12.54 5.68 -3.07
CA ALA A 283 12.19 6.62 -4.12
C ALA A 283 11.18 6.03 -5.12
N ALA A 284 11.33 4.73 -5.45
CA ALA A 284 10.41 4.01 -6.32
C ALA A 284 8.99 3.94 -5.72
N CYS A 285 8.86 3.66 -4.42
CA CYS A 285 7.57 3.63 -3.71
C CYS A 285 6.89 5.01 -3.70
N VAL A 286 7.63 6.08 -3.41
CA VAL A 286 7.08 7.46 -3.43
C VAL A 286 6.61 7.83 -4.83
N LYS A 287 7.39 7.48 -5.86
CA LYS A 287 7.04 7.71 -7.27
C LYS A 287 5.81 6.90 -7.69
N ALA A 288 5.72 5.63 -7.29
CA ALA A 288 4.54 4.79 -7.52
C ALA A 288 3.30 5.40 -6.89
N GLY A 289 3.39 5.79 -5.62
CA GLY A 289 2.27 6.35 -4.88
C GLY A 289 1.69 7.62 -5.52
N ARG A 290 2.56 8.51 -6.01
CA ARG A 290 2.13 9.71 -6.77
C ARG A 290 1.46 9.36 -8.09
N LYS A 291 1.91 8.32 -8.78
CA LYS A 291 1.31 7.86 -10.05
C LYS A 291 -0.04 7.18 -9.85
N CYS A 292 -0.20 6.37 -8.80
CA CYS A 292 -1.44 5.62 -8.57
C CYS A 292 -2.46 6.35 -7.70
N GLY A 293 -2.07 7.45 -7.06
CA GLY A 293 -2.89 8.19 -6.10
C GLY A 293 -2.86 7.63 -4.68
N ASP A 294 -2.07 6.58 -4.43
CA ASP A 294 -1.90 5.97 -3.11
C ASP A 294 -0.61 6.44 -2.52
N LEU A 295 -0.68 7.63 -1.92
CA LEU A 295 0.51 8.37 -1.57
C LEU A 295 1.35 7.60 -0.54
N VAL A 296 2.67 7.76 -0.66
CA VAL A 296 3.66 7.12 0.20
C VAL A 296 4.66 8.19 0.64
N HIS A 297 5.08 8.14 1.90
CA HIS A 297 6.12 9.01 2.45
C HIS A 297 7.12 8.19 3.30
N PRO A 298 8.43 8.45 3.19
CA PRO A 298 9.43 7.67 3.91
C PRO A 298 9.48 7.95 5.41
N LEU A 299 9.78 6.90 6.16
CA LEU A 299 10.18 6.92 7.56
C LEU A 299 11.70 6.84 7.69
N VAL A 300 12.22 7.16 8.87
CA VAL A 300 13.66 7.03 9.16
C VAL A 300 14.04 5.55 9.27
N TYR A 301 14.86 5.06 8.34
CA TYR A 301 15.54 3.77 8.43
C TYR A 301 16.89 3.93 9.13
N CYS A 302 16.96 3.50 10.39
CA CYS A 302 18.18 3.57 11.21
C CYS A 302 18.17 2.45 12.28
N PRO A 303 18.43 1.19 11.87
CA PRO A 303 18.44 0.04 12.78
C PRO A 303 19.31 0.25 14.03
N GLU A 304 20.46 0.89 13.87
CA GLU A 304 21.47 1.11 14.91
C GLU A 304 21.02 2.06 16.04
N LEU A 305 20.07 2.96 15.78
CA LEU A 305 19.52 3.87 16.79
C LEU A 305 18.17 3.43 17.33
N HIS A 306 17.41 2.65 16.56
CA HIS A 306 16.02 2.31 16.88
C HIS A 306 15.86 0.88 17.42
N PHE A 307 16.74 -0.07 17.07
CA PHE A 307 16.52 -1.47 17.43
C PHE A 307 16.77 -1.76 18.92
N SER A 308 17.56 -0.93 19.61
CA SER A 308 17.76 -1.02 21.06
C SER A 308 16.47 -0.87 21.86
N GLU A 309 15.42 -0.27 21.27
CA GLU A 309 14.08 -0.16 21.87
C GLU A 309 13.44 -1.53 22.18
N PHE A 310 13.92 -2.61 21.57
CA PHE A 310 13.42 -3.97 21.76
C PHE A 310 14.29 -4.81 22.71
N THR A 311 15.18 -4.20 23.50
CA THR A 311 16.03 -4.95 24.42
C THR A 311 15.20 -5.79 25.41
N SER A 312 15.51 -7.09 25.47
CA SER A 312 14.98 -8.02 26.47
C SER A 312 16.12 -8.52 27.37
N ALA A 313 15.78 -8.84 28.63
CA ALA A 313 16.72 -9.48 29.55
C ALA A 313 16.72 -11.01 29.46
N VAL A 314 15.72 -11.61 28.79
CA VAL A 314 15.42 -13.05 28.85
C VAL A 314 15.13 -13.69 27.49
N ALA A 315 14.99 -12.88 26.43
CA ALA A 315 14.79 -13.32 25.05
C ALA A 315 15.69 -12.50 24.10
N ASP A 316 15.70 -12.84 22.81
CA ASP A 316 16.48 -12.07 21.82
C ASP A 316 15.96 -10.64 21.68
N MET A 317 14.65 -10.43 21.87
CA MET A 317 14.02 -9.11 21.82
C MET A 317 12.63 -9.08 22.49
N LYS A 318 12.11 -7.87 22.70
CA LYS A 318 10.69 -7.59 23.02
C LYS A 318 9.90 -7.24 21.76
N ASN A 319 8.58 -7.35 21.80
CA ASN A 319 7.73 -6.99 20.65
C ASN A 319 7.28 -5.52 20.61
N SER A 320 7.32 -4.80 21.73
CA SER A 320 6.97 -3.37 21.79
C SER A 320 8.12 -2.54 22.33
N VAL A 321 8.25 -1.32 21.77
CA VAL A 321 9.30 -0.36 22.12
C VAL A 321 9.25 0.03 23.60
N ALA A 322 10.42 0.32 24.17
CA ALA A 322 10.52 0.87 25.52
C ALA A 322 10.09 2.34 25.56
N ASP A 323 10.54 3.15 24.60
CA ASP A 323 10.14 4.53 24.40
C ASP A 323 9.19 4.68 23.20
N ARG A 324 7.98 5.19 23.44
CA ARG A 324 6.97 5.43 22.41
C ARG A 324 7.17 6.74 21.64
N ASP A 325 8.06 7.62 22.11
CA ASP A 325 8.37 8.89 21.45
C ASP A 325 9.56 8.75 20.47
N ASN A 326 10.24 7.60 20.46
CA ASN A 326 11.37 7.32 19.58
C ASN A 326 10.96 6.54 18.31
N SER A 327 10.36 7.24 17.34
CA SER A 327 10.02 6.71 16.00
C SER A 327 9.28 5.35 16.00
N PRO A 328 8.18 5.18 16.76
CA PRO A 328 7.54 3.88 16.97
C PRO A 328 7.09 3.14 15.68
N SER A 329 6.74 3.86 14.61
CA SER A 329 6.44 3.25 13.30
C SER A 329 7.69 2.68 12.62
N SER A 330 8.83 3.40 12.66
CA SER A 330 10.10 2.86 12.17
C SER A 330 10.50 1.62 12.97
N CYS A 331 10.42 1.68 14.30
CA CYS A 331 10.73 0.55 15.17
C CYS A 331 9.86 -0.67 14.86
N ALA A 332 8.56 -0.47 14.60
CA ALA A 332 7.65 -1.56 14.25
C ALA A 332 8.06 -2.29 12.96
N GLY A 333 8.48 -1.55 11.93
CA GLY A 333 9.06 -2.14 10.73
C GLY A 333 10.39 -2.84 11.02
N LEU A 334 11.29 -2.20 11.78
CA LEU A 334 12.59 -2.79 12.12
C LEU A 334 12.48 -4.09 12.91
N PHE A 335 11.45 -4.25 13.75
CA PHE A 335 11.14 -5.53 14.37
C PHE A 335 10.98 -6.61 13.30
N ILE A 336 10.17 -6.36 12.27
CA ILE A 336 9.91 -7.31 11.16
C ILE A 336 11.22 -7.62 10.41
N ALA A 337 11.97 -6.59 10.00
CA ALA A 337 13.26 -6.77 9.32
C ALA A 337 14.29 -7.55 10.14
N SER A 338 14.27 -7.43 11.47
CA SER A 338 15.20 -8.17 12.31
C SER A 338 15.04 -9.69 12.14
N HIS A 339 13.87 -10.19 11.71
CA HIS A 339 13.62 -11.61 11.54
C HIS A 339 14.13 -12.19 10.20
N ILE A 340 14.45 -11.34 9.23
CA ILE A 340 15.25 -11.69 8.04
C ILE A 340 16.73 -11.36 8.20
N GLY A 341 17.07 -10.42 9.09
CA GLY A 341 18.43 -9.94 9.35
C GLY A 341 18.71 -8.61 8.65
N PHE A 342 19.32 -7.66 9.37
CA PHE A 342 19.65 -6.33 8.80
C PHE A 342 20.81 -6.39 7.80
N ASP A 343 21.60 -7.46 7.83
CA ASP A 343 22.69 -7.78 6.92
C ASP A 343 22.24 -8.64 5.72
N TRP A 344 20.94 -8.96 5.63
CA TRP A 344 20.39 -9.71 4.51
C TRP A 344 20.61 -8.93 3.19
N PRO A 345 21.19 -9.57 2.15
CA PRO A 345 21.62 -8.87 0.94
C PRO A 345 20.47 -8.49 -0.02
N GLY A 346 19.25 -8.97 0.24
CA GLY A 346 18.08 -8.64 -0.55
C GLY A 346 17.48 -7.27 -0.23
N VAL A 347 16.40 -6.95 -0.92
CA VAL A 347 15.67 -5.69 -0.71
C VAL A 347 14.45 -5.95 0.15
N TRP A 348 14.33 -5.19 1.23
CA TRP A 348 13.17 -5.23 2.11
C TRP A 348 12.44 -3.89 2.12
N VAL A 349 11.12 -3.92 1.93
CA VAL A 349 10.24 -2.75 1.93
C VAL A 349 9.06 -3.00 2.85
N HIS A 350 8.94 -2.23 3.92
CA HIS A 350 7.77 -2.21 4.79
C HIS A 350 6.86 -1.03 4.44
N LEU A 351 5.56 -1.30 4.31
CA LEU A 351 4.51 -0.31 4.12
C LEU A 351 3.50 -0.35 5.27
N ASP A 352 3.53 0.67 6.13
CA ASP A 352 2.47 0.90 7.13
C ASP A 352 1.35 1.74 6.52
N ILE A 353 0.17 1.13 6.40
CA ILE A 353 -1.03 1.68 5.76
C ILE A 353 -2.17 1.89 6.77
N ALA A 354 -1.90 1.92 8.08
CA ALA A 354 -2.90 1.98 9.14
C ALA A 354 -3.97 3.06 8.97
N ALA A 355 -3.58 4.31 8.71
CA ALA A 355 -4.51 5.41 8.51
C ALA A 355 -5.09 5.44 7.07
N PRO A 356 -4.29 5.27 5.99
CA PRO A 356 -4.80 5.21 4.61
C PRO A 356 -5.81 4.09 4.33
N VAL A 357 -5.85 3.03 5.14
CA VAL A 357 -6.78 1.89 4.96
C VAL A 357 -8.27 2.27 5.02
N HIS A 358 -8.61 3.48 5.44
CA HIS A 358 -9.99 3.96 5.37
C HIS A 358 -10.41 4.33 3.93
N ALA A 359 -9.44 4.43 3.02
CA ALA A 359 -9.59 4.72 1.60
C ALA A 359 -8.75 3.75 0.73
N VAL A 360 -8.64 2.47 1.13
CA VAL A 360 -7.72 1.49 0.48
C VAL A 360 -7.89 1.47 -1.03
N SER A 361 -6.74 1.44 -1.67
CA SER A 361 -6.51 0.70 -2.91
C SER A 361 -5.24 -0.11 -2.76
N VAL A 362 -5.09 -0.92 -3.78
CA VAL A 362 -3.95 -1.73 -4.08
C VAL A 362 -2.98 -0.90 -4.94
N PRO A 363 -1.80 -0.52 -4.46
CA PRO A 363 -0.75 -0.08 -5.36
C PRO A 363 -0.39 -1.28 -6.25
N THR A 364 -0.76 -1.23 -7.52
CA THR A 364 -0.15 -2.11 -8.51
C THR A 364 1.22 -1.51 -8.80
N LEU A 365 2.25 -2.04 -8.12
CA LEU A 365 3.65 -1.69 -8.40
C LEU A 365 4.09 -2.13 -9.80
N TYR A 366 3.19 -2.75 -10.58
CA TYR A 366 3.42 -3.10 -11.97
C TYR A 366 3.32 -1.86 -12.86
N GLN A 367 4.45 -1.17 -13.02
CA GLN A 367 4.82 -0.57 -14.30
C GLN A 367 6.00 -1.38 -14.85
N PRO A 368 6.05 -1.72 -16.15
CA PRO A 368 7.12 -2.52 -16.78
C PRO A 368 8.57 -1.99 -16.63
N GLY A 369 8.81 -0.94 -15.84
CA GLY A 369 10.13 -0.39 -15.56
C GLY A 369 10.34 0.14 -14.14
N LEU A 370 9.48 -0.22 -13.16
CA LEU A 370 9.66 0.22 -11.76
C LEU A 370 10.19 -0.90 -10.84
N LEU A 371 10.09 -2.17 -11.24
CA LEU A 371 10.51 -3.33 -10.44
C LEU A 371 11.89 -3.87 -10.81
N LEU A 372 12.65 -3.18 -11.68
CA LEU A 372 13.99 -3.60 -12.09
C LEU A 372 15.02 -2.61 -11.55
N PRO A 373 15.97 -3.03 -10.69
CA PRO A 373 17.12 -2.19 -10.37
C PRO A 373 18.03 -2.01 -11.58
N PRO A 374 18.70 -0.86 -11.77
CA PRO A 374 19.75 -0.71 -12.77
C PRO A 374 20.96 -1.56 -12.36
N CYS A 375 21.23 -2.62 -13.12
CA CYS A 375 22.44 -3.43 -12.96
C CYS A 375 23.71 -2.54 -13.18
N PRO A 376 24.76 -2.61 -12.34
CA PRO A 376 25.79 -1.57 -12.25
C PRO A 376 26.84 -1.53 -13.38
N ASN A 377 26.70 -2.32 -14.46
CA ASN A 377 27.71 -2.41 -15.52
C ASN A 377 27.15 -2.25 -16.95
N ARG A 378 26.06 -1.51 -17.12
CA ARG A 378 25.68 -0.99 -18.43
C ARG A 378 25.36 0.49 -18.33
N VAL A 379 26.19 1.30 -18.98
CA VAL A 379 25.90 2.68 -19.34
C VAL A 379 24.52 2.71 -20.02
N PRO A 380 23.53 3.47 -19.51
CA PRO A 380 22.22 3.46 -20.12
C PRO A 380 22.26 4.33 -21.38
N LEU A 381 22.41 3.68 -22.53
CA LEU A 381 21.78 4.13 -23.76
C LEU A 381 20.29 3.74 -23.72
N TRP A 382 19.49 4.43 -24.55
CA TRP A 382 18.07 4.20 -24.89
C TRP A 382 17.05 5.10 -24.17
N LEU A 383 17.16 6.38 -24.53
CA LEU A 383 16.04 7.19 -25.01
C LEU A 383 15.53 6.65 -26.37
N TRP A 384 14.23 6.80 -26.63
CA TRP A 384 13.45 6.65 -27.90
C TRP A 384 12.53 5.42 -28.02
N SER A 385 11.31 5.51 -28.57
CA SER A 385 10.55 6.63 -29.18
C SER A 385 9.13 6.17 -29.54
N CYS A 386 8.14 7.05 -29.39
CA CYS A 386 7.03 7.23 -30.33
C CYS A 386 6.65 8.72 -30.35
N TRP A 387 7.38 9.50 -31.14
CA TRP A 387 7.00 10.84 -31.58
C TRP A 387 7.27 10.89 -33.09
N PRO A 388 6.34 11.35 -33.94
CA PRO A 388 6.61 11.51 -35.36
C PRO A 388 7.45 12.76 -35.61
N SER A 389 8.42 12.58 -36.49
CA SER A 389 9.37 13.53 -37.03
C SER A 389 8.77 14.89 -37.44
N SER A 390 9.46 15.97 -37.06
CA SER A 390 9.95 16.95 -38.04
C SER A 390 11.08 17.82 -37.45
N SER A 391 12.26 17.65 -38.07
CA SER A 391 13.33 18.62 -38.36
C SER A 391 13.74 19.70 -37.33
N GLU A 392 15.03 19.61 -36.92
CA GLU A 392 16.09 20.66 -36.93
C GLU A 392 15.76 22.02 -36.27
N THR A 393 16.56 22.60 -35.37
CA THR A 393 18.02 22.70 -35.29
C THR A 393 18.39 23.28 -33.92
N ALA A 394 19.55 22.89 -33.37
CA ALA A 394 20.10 23.42 -32.12
C ALA A 394 20.72 24.81 -32.30
N VAL A 395 20.50 25.74 -31.35
CA VAL A 395 21.51 26.71 -30.86
C VAL A 395 21.16 27.13 -29.42
N SER A 396 22.18 27.16 -28.57
CA SER A 396 22.22 27.59 -27.16
C SER A 396 22.27 29.12 -26.96
N VAL A 397 21.99 29.54 -25.71
CA VAL A 397 22.51 30.74 -24.99
C VAL A 397 21.45 31.77 -24.55
N THR A 398 21.70 32.21 -23.31
CA THR A 398 21.06 33.10 -22.33
C THR A 398 20.54 34.49 -22.76
N GLN A 399 19.67 35.03 -21.88
CA GLN A 399 19.38 36.44 -21.51
C GLN A 399 17.97 36.97 -21.84
N LEU A 400 17.30 37.45 -20.78
CA LEU A 400 16.19 38.44 -20.74
C LEU A 400 16.60 39.77 -21.41
N PRO A 401 15.72 40.80 -21.55
CA PRO A 401 14.26 40.87 -21.77
C PRO A 401 13.91 41.81 -22.98
N VAL A 402 12.62 42.12 -23.21
CA VAL A 402 12.04 43.44 -23.64
C VAL A 402 10.84 43.32 -24.61
N CYS A 403 9.81 44.10 -24.22
CA CYS A 403 8.63 44.71 -24.86
C CYS A 403 8.26 44.58 -26.36
N CYS A 404 6.93 44.75 -26.54
CA CYS A 404 6.18 45.44 -27.62
C CYS A 404 5.36 44.61 -28.63
N SER A 405 4.05 44.59 -28.37
CA SER A 405 2.90 45.00 -29.21
C SER A 405 2.89 44.77 -30.74
N ALA A 406 1.83 44.11 -31.23
CA ALA A 406 0.88 44.54 -32.29
C ALA A 406 0.06 43.29 -32.76
N GLN A 407 -1.25 43.16 -32.52
CA GLN A 407 -2.43 43.70 -33.22
C GLN A 407 -2.75 43.11 -34.62
N VAL A 408 -3.99 42.55 -34.71
CA VAL A 408 -4.98 42.57 -35.83
C VAL A 408 -4.74 41.53 -36.97
N SER A 409 -5.69 40.80 -37.59
CA SER A 409 -7.16 40.90 -37.81
C SER A 409 -7.81 39.54 -38.15
N SER A 410 -9.09 39.44 -37.76
CA SER A 410 -10.26 38.70 -38.29
C SER A 410 -10.24 37.94 -39.63
N SER A 411 -10.97 36.81 -39.66
CA SER A 411 -12.15 36.65 -40.54
C SER A 411 -13.11 35.52 -40.10
N LEU A 412 -14.31 35.96 -39.70
CA LEU A 412 -15.66 35.37 -39.71
C LEU A 412 -15.90 33.91 -40.14
N GLY A 413 -16.72 33.22 -39.32
CA GLY A 413 -17.47 32.00 -39.64
C GLY A 413 -18.41 31.64 -38.49
N THR A 414 -19.60 32.24 -38.49
CA THR A 414 -20.70 32.15 -37.50
C THR A 414 -21.27 30.76 -37.29
N GLU A 415 -21.48 30.35 -36.03
CA GLU A 415 -22.72 29.69 -35.57
C GLU A 415 -22.91 29.92 -34.06
N TRP A 416 -24.17 30.17 -33.68
CA TRP A 416 -24.58 30.86 -32.46
C TRP A 416 -24.71 29.92 -31.25
N LEU A 417 -24.21 30.31 -30.08
CA LEU A 417 -24.84 29.93 -28.80
C LEU A 417 -24.69 31.05 -27.75
N LEU A 418 -25.80 31.28 -27.04
CA LEU A 418 -26.11 32.37 -26.10
C LEU A 418 -24.98 32.74 -25.12
N CYS A 419 -24.60 34.02 -25.11
CA CYS A 419 -23.79 34.62 -24.05
C CYS A 419 -24.64 35.70 -23.34
N VAL A 420 -24.85 35.55 -22.03
CA VAL A 420 -25.43 36.59 -21.17
C VAL A 420 -24.27 37.33 -20.51
N THR A 421 -24.22 38.64 -20.69
CA THR A 421 -23.18 39.55 -20.17
C THR A 421 -23.88 40.66 -19.37
N LEU A 422 -23.55 40.87 -18.08
CA LEU A 422 -22.68 41.92 -17.48
C LEU A 422 -23.43 42.50 -16.24
N PRO A 423 -22.84 43.30 -15.31
CA PRO A 423 -21.60 44.08 -15.42
C PRO A 423 -20.66 44.09 -14.18
N GLN A 424 -19.38 44.39 -14.43
CA GLN A 424 -18.53 45.12 -13.48
C GLN A 424 -18.68 46.63 -13.77
N PRO A 425 -18.44 47.51 -12.78
CA PRO A 425 -17.46 48.56 -13.07
C PRO A 425 -16.56 48.99 -11.89
N ALA A 426 -15.35 49.39 -12.31
CA ALA A 426 -14.56 50.55 -11.89
C ALA A 426 -13.61 50.47 -10.67
N CYS A 427 -12.34 50.74 -11.00
CA CYS A 427 -11.29 51.37 -10.17
C CYS A 427 -10.83 52.64 -10.94
N PRO A 428 -9.97 53.55 -10.41
CA PRO A 428 -9.59 53.95 -9.05
C PRO A 428 -9.70 55.51 -8.88
N PRO A 429 -9.07 56.23 -7.90
CA PRO A 429 -7.63 56.57 -7.96
C PRO A 429 -6.86 56.81 -6.62
N GLN A 430 -5.52 56.72 -6.70
CA GLN A 430 -4.43 57.47 -6.03
C GLN A 430 -4.44 57.79 -4.50
N GLY A 431 -3.33 57.42 -3.83
CA GLY A 431 -2.54 58.39 -3.04
C GLY A 431 -2.16 58.06 -1.58
N ALA A 432 -0.84 57.91 -1.36
CA ALA A 432 -0.04 58.38 -0.23
C ALA A 432 0.04 57.63 1.13
N LEU A 433 1.30 57.40 1.55
CA LEU A 433 1.89 57.44 2.92
C LEU A 433 1.25 56.51 3.98
N GLY A 434 1.95 55.65 4.74
CA GLY A 434 3.34 55.42 5.08
C GLY A 434 3.36 54.65 6.42
N LEU A 435 4.52 54.06 6.79
CA LEU A 435 4.98 53.80 8.18
C LEU A 435 4.03 53.00 9.12
N LEU A 436 4.33 51.77 9.55
CA LEU A 436 5.37 51.42 10.53
C LEU A 436 5.49 49.90 10.69
N TYR A 437 6.73 49.45 10.87
CA TYR A 437 7.15 48.12 11.32
C TYR A 437 7.58 48.21 12.81
N HIS A 438 7.65 47.03 13.46
CA HIS A 438 8.30 46.69 14.76
C HIS A 438 7.42 46.62 16.05
N PRO A 439 7.82 45.86 17.10
CA PRO A 439 7.74 44.38 17.19
C PRO A 439 7.29 43.84 18.58
N SER A 440 6.82 42.58 18.63
CA SER A 440 6.88 41.57 19.73
C SER A 440 6.55 41.98 21.21
N PRO A 441 6.65 41.07 22.22
CA PRO A 441 5.54 40.46 22.96
C PRO A 441 5.41 40.99 24.42
N PRO A 442 4.48 40.45 25.25
CA PRO A 442 4.72 39.21 26.02
C PRO A 442 3.71 38.08 25.76
#